data_AF-A0A2H0WNR3-F1
#
_entry.id   AF-A0A2H0WNR3-F1
#
_cell.length_a   1.000
_cell.length_b   1.000
_cell.length_c   1.000
_cell.angle_alpha   90.00
_cell.angle_beta   90.00
_cell.angle_gamma   90.00
#
_symmetry.space_group_name_H-M   'P 1'
#
loop_
_entity.id
_entity.type
_entity.pdbx_description
1 polymer ?
#
loop_
_entity_poly.entity_id
_entity_poly.type
_entity_poly.pdbx_seq_one_letter_code
_entity_poly.pdbx_strand_id
1 'polypeptide(L)'
;MTTVTISLPDSVARQLDKEISQKGFATRSEFIRSLLRRHFGNEEELKAFSLKPIEEIKLELAKTGKYDQKFIESVTSGLMKSSPYAS
;
A
#
# COMPACT_ATOMS: atom_id res chain seq x y z
N MET A 1 -1.92 -6.60 12.87
CA MET A 1 -3.08 -7.16 12.13
C MET A 1 -3.92 -7.95 13.11
N THR A 2 -5.25 -7.83 13.03
CA THR A 2 -6.19 -8.60 13.86
C THR A 2 -6.94 -9.58 12.95
N THR A 3 -7.08 -10.83 13.39
CA THR A 3 -7.80 -11.87 12.64
C THR A 3 -9.26 -11.92 13.09
N VAL A 4 -10.17 -11.95 12.11
CA VAL A 4 -11.60 -12.13 12.34
C VAL A 4 -12.05 -13.36 11.56
N THR A 5 -12.78 -14.24 12.22
CA THR A 5 -13.41 -15.41 11.60
C THR A 5 -14.88 -15.09 11.36
N ILE A 6 -15.36 -15.37 10.15
CA ILE A 6 -16.75 -15.11 9.76
C ILE A 6 -17.38 -16.41 9.23
N SER A 7 -18.61 -16.67 9.67
CA SER A 7 -19.44 -17.75 9.15
C SER A 7 -20.46 -17.18 8.19
N LEU A 8 -20.60 -17.81 7.03
CA LEU A 8 -21.52 -17.37 5.98
C LEU A 8 -22.41 -18.54 5.54
N PRO A 9 -23.67 -18.29 5.15
CA PRO A 9 -24.48 -19.31 4.49
C PRO A 9 -23.83 -19.78 3.18
N ASP A 10 -23.99 -21.06 2.84
CA ASP A 10 -23.39 -21.65 1.64
C ASP A 10 -23.78 -20.93 0.34
N SER A 11 -25.01 -20.43 0.27
CA SER A 11 -25.50 -19.64 -0.86
C SER A 11 -24.67 -18.37 -1.08
N VAL A 12 -24.34 -17.68 0.01
CA VAL A 12 -23.53 -16.45 0.00
C VAL A 12 -22.07 -16.78 -0.32
N ALA A 13 -21.53 -17.86 0.24
CA ALA A 13 -20.17 -18.30 -0.06
C ALA A 13 -19.98 -18.61 -1.56
N ARG A 14 -20.97 -19.23 -2.20
CA ARG A 14 -20.93 -19.52 -3.65
C ARG A 14 -21.03 -18.26 -4.51
N GLN A 15 -21.82 -17.27 -4.10
CA GLN A 15 -21.88 -15.98 -4.79
C GLN A 15 -20.55 -15.23 -4.66
N LEU A 16 -19.93 -15.29 -3.48
CA LEU A 16 -18.62 -14.71 -3.21
C LEU A 16 -17.55 -15.28 -4.15
N ASP A 17 -17.53 -16.59 -4.36
CA ASP A 17 -16.59 -17.24 -5.28
C ASP A 17 -16.71 -16.73 -6.72
N LYS A 18 -17.95 -16.51 -7.19
CA LYS A 18 -18.19 -15.96 -8.53
C LYS A 18 -17.64 -14.54 -8.66
N GLU A 19 -17.88 -13.70 -7.66
CA GLU A 19 -17.40 -12.32 -7.63
C GLU A 19 -15.87 -12.24 -7.59
N ILE A 20 -15.21 -13.13 -6.85
CA ILE A 20 -13.75 -13.22 -6.76
C ILE A 20 -13.16 -13.51 -8.14
N SER A 21 -13.69 -14.50 -8.86
CA SER A 21 -13.23 -14.85 -10.20
C SER A 21 -13.47 -13.71 -11.21
N GLN A 22 -14.60 -13.02 -11.13
CA GLN A 22 -14.93 -11.92 -12.04
C GLN A 22 -14.07 -10.67 -11.82
N LYS A 23 -13.74 -10.37 -10.56
CA LYS A 23 -12.99 -9.17 -10.19
C LYS A 23 -11.47 -9.40 -10.03
N GLY A 24 -11.00 -10.63 -10.28
CA GLY A 24 -9.57 -10.95 -10.32
C GLY A 24 -8.90 -11.02 -8.94
N PHE A 25 -9.64 -11.30 -7.87
CA PHE A 25 -9.05 -11.48 -6.55
C PHE A 25 -8.47 -12.89 -6.39
N ALA A 26 -7.36 -13.02 -5.65
CA ALA A 26 -6.71 -14.32 -5.47
C ALA A 26 -7.40 -15.19 -4.41
N THR A 27 -8.01 -14.57 -3.39
CA THR A 27 -8.67 -15.31 -2.30
C THR A 27 -9.94 -14.62 -1.79
N ARG A 28 -10.83 -15.38 -1.15
CA ARG A 28 -12.00 -14.85 -0.42
C ARG A 28 -11.61 -13.80 0.61
N SER A 29 -10.55 -14.07 1.36
CA SER A 29 -10.08 -13.17 2.41
C SER A 29 -9.56 -11.85 1.84
N GLU A 30 -8.96 -11.85 0.66
CA GLU A 30 -8.52 -10.63 -0.02
C GLU A 30 -9.70 -9.79 -0.48
N PHE A 31 -10.70 -10.42 -1.10
CA PHE A 31 -11.93 -9.75 -1.52
C PHE A 31 -12.70 -9.16 -0.34
N ILE A 32 -12.89 -9.91 0.75
CA ILE A 32 -13.55 -9.36 1.94
C ILE A 32 -12.76 -8.20 2.54
N ARG A 33 -11.42 -8.28 2.58
CA ARG A 33 -10.58 -7.16 3.05
C ARG A 33 -10.69 -5.93 2.14
N SER A 34 -10.81 -6.09 0.83
CA SER A 34 -10.99 -4.95 -0.09
C SER A 34 -12.35 -4.29 0.12
N LEU A 35 -13.42 -5.07 0.34
CA LEU A 35 -14.73 -4.54 0.69
C LEU A 35 -14.72 -3.80 2.03
N LEU A 36 -14.11 -4.38 3.06
CA LEU A 36 -14.00 -3.74 4.36
C LEU A 36 -13.17 -2.45 4.29
N ARG A 37 -12.09 -2.43 3.49
CA ARG A 37 -11.31 -1.21 3.24
C ARG A 37 -12.12 -0.16 2.50
N ARG A 38 -12.93 -0.52 1.52
CA ARG A 38 -13.79 0.43 0.81
C ARG A 38 -14.91 0.97 1.70
N HIS A 39 -15.45 0.13 2.58
CA HIS A 39 -16.59 0.48 3.42
C HIS A 39 -16.20 1.26 4.69
N PHE A 40 -15.10 0.87 5.33
CA PHE A 40 -14.63 1.45 6.59
C PHE A 40 -13.34 2.25 6.46
N GLY A 41 -12.57 2.01 5.41
CA GLY A 41 -11.45 2.88 5.10
C GLY A 41 -12.02 4.17 4.53
N ASN A 42 -11.58 5.28 5.09
CA ASN A 42 -11.33 6.44 4.25
C ASN A 42 -10.31 5.92 3.24
N GLU A 43 -10.71 5.69 1.99
CA GLU A 43 -9.71 5.55 0.93
C GLU A 43 -8.80 6.76 1.11
N GLU A 44 -7.56 6.55 1.60
CA GLU A 44 -6.53 7.51 1.30
C GLU A 44 -6.51 7.48 -0.22
N GLU A 45 -7.16 8.48 -0.82
CA GLU A 45 -7.22 8.67 -2.26
C GLU A 45 -5.83 8.33 -2.78
N LEU A 46 -5.76 7.38 -3.73
CA LEU A 46 -4.49 7.04 -4.34
C LEU A 46 -3.94 8.33 -4.96
N LYS A 47 -3.06 9.00 -4.24
CA LYS A 47 -2.47 10.25 -4.71
C LYS A 47 -1.53 9.87 -5.84
N ALA A 48 -1.71 10.52 -6.98
CA ALA A 48 -0.76 10.42 -8.07
C ALA A 48 0.64 10.69 -7.52
N PHE A 49 1.59 9.82 -7.85
CA PHE A 49 2.97 10.00 -7.45
C PHE A 49 3.50 11.32 -8.04
N SER A 50 3.88 12.25 -7.17
CA SER A 50 4.52 13.51 -7.53
C SER A 50 5.99 13.46 -7.13
N LEU A 51 6.88 13.78 -8.06
CA LEU A 51 8.31 13.92 -7.76
C LEU A 51 8.52 15.06 -6.77
N LYS A 52 9.13 14.74 -5.63
CA LYS A 52 9.57 15.72 -4.63
C LYS A 52 11.07 15.96 -4.77
N PRO A 53 11.58 17.17 -4.55
CA PRO A 53 13.02 17.41 -4.53
C PRO A 53 13.77 16.46 -3.60
N ILE A 54 14.95 15.98 -4.01
CA ILE A 54 15.76 15.03 -3.22
C ILE A 54 16.16 15.64 -1.87
N GLU A 55 16.37 16.95 -1.82
CA GLU A 55 16.64 17.71 -0.60
C GLU A 55 15.48 17.62 0.39
N GLU A 56 14.25 17.66 -0.10
CA GLU A 56 13.05 17.51 0.73
C GLU A 56 12.97 16.08 1.28
N ILE A 57 13.24 15.07 0.46
CA ILE A 57 13.27 13.66 0.88
C ILE A 57 14.34 13.44 1.96
N LYS A 58 15.54 14.01 1.77
CA LYS A 58 16.63 13.95 2.76
C LYS A 58 16.21 14.54 4.10
N LEU A 59 15.54 15.69 4.06
CA LEU A 59 15.10 16.43 5.24
C LEU A 59 13.93 15.71 5.94
N GLU A 60 12.98 15.15 5.19
CA GLU A 60 11.89 14.33 5.72
C GLU A 60 12.42 13.05 6.41
N LEU A 61 13.37 12.35 5.78
CA LEU A 61 14.02 11.18 6.38
C LEU A 61 14.74 11.54 7.68
N ALA A 62 15.47 12.67 7.71
CA ALA A 62 16.13 13.15 8.92
C ALA A 62 15.13 13.52 10.03
N LYS A 63 14.02 14.17 9.68
CA LYS A 63 12.94 14.56 10.62
C LYS A 63 12.32 13.36 11.34
N THR A 64 12.35 12.17 10.75
CA THR A 64 11.80 10.98 11.42
C THR A 64 12.61 10.55 12.64
N GLY A 65 13.90 10.90 12.72
CA GLY A 65 14.81 10.48 13.78
C GLY A 65 15.09 8.96 13.83
N LYS A 66 14.60 8.19 12.84
CA LYS A 66 14.71 6.72 12.80
C LYS A 66 15.93 6.21 12.05
N TYR A 67 16.58 7.07 11.28
CA TYR A 67 17.64 6.69 10.35
C TYR A 67 18.93 7.45 10.66
N ASP A 68 20.06 6.77 10.52
CA ASP A 68 21.37 7.41 10.63
C ASP A 68 21.74 8.16 9.35
N GLN A 69 22.70 9.06 9.45
CA GLN A 69 23.09 9.92 8.33
C GLN A 69 23.62 9.12 7.15
N LYS A 70 24.34 8.02 7.40
CA LYS A 70 24.90 7.15 6.36
C LYS A 70 23.80 6.48 5.55
N PHE A 71 22.74 6.00 6.20
CA PHE A 71 21.60 5.43 5.50
C PHE A 71 20.89 6.47 4.64
N ILE A 72 20.64 7.66 5.19
CA ILE A 72 19.95 8.74 4.46
C ILE A 72 20.74 9.09 3.19
N GLU A 73 22.07 9.25 3.29
CA GLU A 73 22.95 9.56 2.16
C GLU A 73 22.98 8.43 1.12
N SER A 74 23.00 7.17 1.57
CA SER A 74 22.93 6.00 0.70
C SER A 74 21.62 5.95 -0.10
N VAL A 75 20.49 6.21 0.54
CA VAL A 75 19.18 6.24 -0.13
C VAL A 75 19.11 7.39 -1.12
N THR A 76 19.49 8.62 -0.73
CA THR A 76 19.43 9.77 -1.64
C THR A 76 20.34 9.60 -2.86
N SER A 77 21.54 9.01 -2.67
CA SER A 77 22.47 8.75 -3.78
C SER A 77 22.01 7.62 -4.70
N GLY A 78 21.30 6.61 -4.16
CA GLY A 78 20.65 5.58 -4.95
C GLY A 78 19.51 6.13 -5.80
N LEU A 79 18.66 6.99 -5.22
CA LEU A 79 17.56 7.64 -5.93
C LEU A 79 18.06 8.46 -7.12
N MET A 80 19.16 9.19 -6.96
CA MET A 80 19.79 9.95 -8.05
C MET A 80 20.32 9.07 -9.21
N LYS A 81 20.51 7.77 -9.01
CA LYS A 81 21.13 6.88 -10.02
C LYS A 81 20.15 6.04 -10.81
N SER A 82 19.03 5.63 -10.21
CA SER A 82 18.16 4.58 -10.78
C SER A 82 16.66 4.79 -10.62
N SER A 83 16.24 5.94 -10.08
CA SER A 83 14.82 6.31 -9.91
C SER A 83 14.38 7.27 -11.02
N PRO A 84 13.09 7.64 -11.15
CA PRO A 84 12.67 8.83 -11.89
C PRO A 84 13.33 10.17 -11.46
N TYR A 85 14.24 10.14 -10.48
CA TYR A 85 15.14 11.24 -10.11
C TYR A 85 16.49 11.23 -10.86
N ALA A 86 16.77 10.21 -11.67
CA ALA A 86 18.04 10.06 -12.38
C ALA A 86 18.13 10.90 -13.67
N SER A 87 17.45 12.06 -13.69
CA SER A 87 17.41 12.99 -14.84
C SER A 87 18.67 13.84 -14.93
#